data_AF-A0AA50HVD9-F1
#
_entry.id   AF-A0AA50HVD9-F1
#
_cell.length_a   1.000
_cell.length_b   1.000
_cell.length_c   1.000
_cell.angle_alpha   90.00
_cell.angle_beta   90.00
_cell.angle_gamma   90.00
#
_symmetry.space_group_name_H-M   'P 1'
#
loop_
_entity.id
_entity.type
_entity.pdbx_description
1 polymer ?
#
loop_
_entity_poly.entity_id
_entity_poly.type
_entity_poly.pdbx_seq_one_letter_code
_entity_poly.pdbx_strand_id
1 'polypeptide(L)' 'MLRLLNRRLGGLPGVQVQQVQKLSIAELEDLGEALLDFTETADLEVYLEKFG' A
#
# COMPACT_ATOMS: atom_id res chain seq x y z
N MET A 1 -7.74 -4.58 -1.30
CA MET A 1 -6.64 -3.84 -0.64
C MET A 1 -6.85 -2.33 -0.55
N LEU A 2 -7.09 -1.58 -1.63
CA LEU A 2 -7.23 -0.11 -1.58
C LEU A 2 -8.18 0.46 -0.51
N ARG A 3 -9.33 -0.20 -0.30
CA ARG A 3 -10.32 0.22 0.72
C ARG A 3 -9.79 0.07 2.14
N LEU A 4 -8.94 -0.94 2.39
CA LEU A 4 -8.30 -1.18 3.68
C LEU A 4 -7.21 -0.15 3.95
N LEU A 5 -6.36 0.11 2.94
CA LEU A 5 -5.31 1.12 3.02
C LEU A 5 -5.90 2.51 3.27
N ASN A 6 -6.96 2.90 2.57
CA ASN A 6 -7.65 4.18 2.81
C ASN A 6 -8.23 4.29 4.23
N ARG A 7 -8.76 3.20 4.78
CA ARG A 7 -9.32 3.20 6.14
C ARG A 7 -8.25 3.26 7.22
N ARG A 8 -7.10 2.60 6.98
CA ARG A 8 -6.01 2.50 7.96
C ARG A 8 -5.11 3.73 7.94
N LEU A 9 -4.83 4.26 6.75
CA LEU A 9 -3.86 5.34 6.53
C LEU A 9 -4.52 6.71 6.36
N GLY A 10 -5.84 6.82 6.56
CA GLY A 10 -6.55 8.09 6.56
C GLY A 10 -6.78 8.74 5.20
N GLY A 11 -6.48 8.02 4.11
CA GLY A 11 -6.64 8.49 2.74
C GLY A 11 -5.36 8.36 1.95
N LEU A 12 -5.43 7.70 0.79
CA LEU A 12 -4.28 7.52 -0.09
C LEU A 12 -4.26 8.54 -1.23
N PRO A 13 -3.15 9.26 -1.41
CA PRO A 13 -2.84 9.96 -2.65
C PRO A 13 -3.07 9.10 -3.90
N GLY A 14 -3.54 9.76 -4.96
CA GLY A 14 -3.87 9.09 -6.24
C GLY A 14 -2.68 8.33 -6.85
N VAL A 15 -1.44 8.80 -6.63
CA VAL A 15 -0.24 8.15 -7.15
C VAL A 15 -0.01 6.77 -6.51
N GLN A 16 -0.19 6.66 -5.19
CA GLN A 16 -0.04 5.39 -4.46
C GLN A 16 -1.21 4.45 -4.77
N VAL A 17 -2.41 5.00 -4.97
CA VAL A 17 -3.56 4.22 -5.47
C VAL A 17 -3.27 3.60 -6.85
N GLN A 18 -2.58 4.32 -7.74
CA GLN A 18 -2.18 3.79 -9.04
C GLN A 18 -1.08 2.74 -8.92
N GLN A 19 -0.10 2.91 -8.04
CA GLN A 19 0.94 1.90 -7.78
C GLN A 19 0.36 0.60 -7.21
N VAL A 20 -0.49 0.70 -6.18
CA VAL A 20 -1.16 -0.47 -5.59
C VAL A 20 -2.02 -1.23 -6.61
N GLN A 21 -2.61 -0.55 -7.59
CA GLN A 21 -3.38 -1.21 -8.65
C GLN A 21 -2.52 -1.94 -9.69
N LYS A 22 -1.23 -1.63 -9.78
CA LYS A 22 -0.28 -2.31 -10.68
C LYS A 22 0.34 -3.55 -10.04
N LEU A 23 0.20 -3.71 -8.73
CA LEU A 23 0.71 -4.88 -8.01
C LEU A 23 -0.04 -6.15 -8.43
N SER A 24 0.74 -7.21 -8.57
CA SER A 24 0.31 -8.59 -8.78
C SER A 24 -0.37 -9.13 -7.53
N ILE A 25 -1.09 -10.24 -7.67
CA ILE A 25 -1.78 -10.88 -6.53
C ILE A 25 -0.80 -11.23 -5.39
N ALA A 26 0.36 -11.80 -5.71
CA ALA A 26 1.38 -12.13 -4.70
C ALA A 26 1.91 -10.89 -3.95
N GLU A 27 2.12 -9.78 -4.65
CA GLU A 27 2.59 -8.51 -4.06
C GLU A 27 1.51 -7.86 -3.19
N LEU A 28 0.23 -8.07 -3.53
CA LEU A 28 -0.90 -7.64 -2.71
C LEU A 28 -1.06 -8.47 -1.43
N GLU A 29 -0.71 -9.75 -1.47
CA GLU A 29 -0.66 -10.61 -0.28
C GLU A 29 0.48 -10.19 0.66
N ASP A 30 1.69 -9.99 0.13
CA ASP A 30 2.85 -9.47 0.87
C ASP A 30 2.56 -8.09 1.48
N LEU A 31 1.93 -7.20 0.70
CA LEU A 31 1.48 -5.89 1.18
C LEU A 31 0.47 -6.02 2.32
N GLY A 32 -0.36 -7.07 2.34
CA GLY A 32 -1.31 -7.32 3.41
C GLY A 32 -0.64 -7.62 4.75
N GLU A 33 0.47 -8.36 4.71
CA GLU A 33 1.27 -8.70 5.89
C GLU A 33 2.08 -7.48 6.34
N ALA A 34 2.81 -6.84 5.43
CA ALA A 34 3.57 -5.62 5.72
C ALA A 34 2.69 -4.47 6.23
N LEU A 35 1.43 -4.39 5.76
CA LEU A 35 0.49 -3.39 6.24
C LEU A 35 0.29 -3.48 7.76
N LEU A 36 0.43 -4.66 8.37
CA LEU A 36 0.33 -4.83 9.83
C LEU A 36 1.38 -4.02 10.59
N ASP A 37 2.55 -3.83 10.01
CA ASP A 37 3.65 -3.04 10.58
C ASP A 37 3.57 -1.55 10.24
N PHE A 38 2.69 -1.14 9.32
CA PHE A 38 2.56 0.28 8.95
C PHE A 38 1.91 1.09 10.05
N THR A 39 2.56 2.22 10.35
CA THR A 39 2.16 3.22 11.33
C THR A 39 1.65 4.50 10.66
N GLU A 40 2.18 4.82 9.47
CA GLU A 40 1.85 6.04 8.73
C GLU A 40 1.80 5.81 7.21
N THR A 41 1.27 6.79 6.47
CA THR A 41 1.20 6.75 5.01
C THR A 41 2.58 6.65 4.35
N ALA A 42 3.63 7.19 4.98
CA ALA A 42 4.99 7.13 4.45
C ALA A 42 5.53 5.70 4.41
N ASP A 43 5.12 4.83 5.34
CA ASP A 43 5.51 3.41 5.33
C ASP A 43 5.04 2.71 4.04
N LEU A 44 3.82 3.04 3.59
CA LEU A 44 3.29 2.54 2.32
C LEU A 44 4.06 3.09 1.13
N GLU A 45 4.45 4.36 1.15
CA GLU A 45 5.23 4.96 0.06
C GLU A 45 6.58 4.24 -0.10
N VAL A 46 7.33 4.10 0.98
CA VAL A 46 8.62 3.37 1.00
C VAL A 46 8.46 1.92 0.58
N TYR A 47 7.37 1.27 0.98
CA TYR A 47 7.08 -0.09 0.56
C TYR A 47 6.80 -0.17 -0.95
N LEU A 48 6.02 0.76 -1.50
CA LEU A 48 5.68 0.80 -2.93
C LEU A 48 6.88 1.13 -3.82
N GLU A 49 7.88 1.86 -3.31
CA GLU A 49 9.15 2.09 -4.02
C GLU A 49 9.92 0.80 -4.32
N LYS A 50 9.70 -0.30 -3.59
CA LYS A 50 10.32 -1.60 -3.87
C LYS A 50 9.83 -2.23 -5.18
N PHE A 51 8.68 -1.79 -5.68
CA PHE A 51 8.01 -2.29 -6.87
C PHE A 51 8.08 -1.28 -8.04
N GLY A 52 8.85 -0.21 -7.87
CA GLY A 52 9.09 0.87 -8.84
C GLY A 52 10.34 0.66 -9.68
#